data_AF-A0A098MA23-F1
#
_entry.id   AF-A0A098MA23-F1
#
_cell.length_a   1.000
_cell.length_b   1.000
_cell.length_c   1.000
_cell.angle_alpha   90.00
_cell.angle_beta   90.00
_cell.angle_gamma   90.00
#
_symmetry.space_group_name_H-M   'P 1'
#
loop_
_entity.id
_entity.type
_entity.pdbx_description
1 polymer ?
#
loop_
_entity_poly.entity_id
_entity_poly.type
_entity_poly.pdbx_seq_one_letter_code
_entity_poly.pdbx_strand_id
1 'polypeptide(L)' 'MQQPIQVVVIEPYVYAAVRSLIGKRAVLDTVRGSVSGMVVDAKPDHVVIKERDSTFFVRLCEVVWIMPDTGKY' A
#
# COMPACT_ATOMS: atom_id res chain seq x y z
N MET A 1 -24.01 23.99 -19.67
CA MET A 1 -22.65 23.39 -19.76
C MET A 1 -22.55 22.31 -18.70
N GLN A 2 -22.17 21.07 -19.05
CA GLN A 2 -21.84 20.07 -18.03
C GLN A 2 -20.49 20.43 -17.41
N GLN A 3 -20.42 20.44 -16.08
CA GLN A 3 -19.15 20.60 -15.37
C GLN A 3 -18.36 19.29 -15.41
N PRO A 4 -17.02 19.35 -15.48
CA PRO A 4 -16.19 18.15 -15.41
C PRO A 4 -16.40 17.43 -14.07
N ILE A 5 -16.53 16.10 -14.14
CA ILE A 5 -16.66 15.23 -12.97
C ILE A 5 -15.27 14.69 -12.65
N GLN A 6 -14.82 14.86 -11.40
CA GLN A 6 -13.62 14.19 -10.92
C GLN A 6 -13.93 12.72 -10.64
N VAL A 7 -13.19 11.82 -11.29
CA VAL A 7 -13.28 10.37 -11.08
C VAL A 7 -12.02 9.91 -10.38
N VAL A 8 -12.17 9.16 -9.29
CA VAL A 8 -11.06 8.57 -8.54
C VAL A 8 -11.25 7.06 -8.52
N VAL A 9 -10.23 6.32 -8.96
CA VAL A 9 -10.19 4.86 -8.84
C VAL A 9 -9.62 4.53 -7.47
N ILE A 10 -10.34 3.72 -6.70
CA ILE A 10 -9.92 3.28 -5.37
C ILE A 10 -9.95 1.76 -5.30
N GLU A 11 -9.01 1.19 -4.56
CA GLU A 11 -8.96 -0.22 -4.21
C GLU A 11 -9.41 -0.37 -2.74
N PRO A 12 -10.71 -0.32 -2.42
CA PRO A 12 -11.17 -0.05 -1.05
C PRO A 12 -10.73 -1.13 -0.05
N TYR A 13 -10.70 -2.39 -0.47
CA TYR A 13 -10.31 -3.50 0.39
C TYR A 13 -8.79 -3.62 0.54
N VAL A 14 -8.03 -3.35 -0.52
CA VAL A 14 -6.55 -3.29 -0.46
C VAL A 14 -6.14 -2.13 0.45
N TYR A 15 -6.78 -0.97 0.28
CA TYR A 15 -6.59 0.22 1.12
C TYR A 15 -6.88 -0.08 2.59
N ALA A 16 -8.04 -0.69 2.88
CA ALA A 16 -8.40 -1.06 4.24
C ALA A 16 -7.37 -2.02 4.87
N ALA A 17 -6.90 -3.01 4.10
CA ALA A 17 -5.89 -3.97 4.54
C ALA A 17 -4.57 -3.28 4.89
N VAL A 18 -3.98 -2.49 3.98
CA VAL A 18 -2.70 -1.81 4.24
C VAL A 18 -2.82 -0.75 5.34
N ARG A 19 -3.95 -0.05 5.44
CA ARG A 19 -4.20 0.93 6.50
C ARG A 19 -4.23 0.27 7.88
N SER A 20 -4.72 -0.96 7.99
CA SER A 20 -4.71 -1.73 9.25
C SER A 20 -3.30 -2.15 9.71
N LEU A 21 -2.31 -2.01 8.80
CA LEU A 21 -0.92 -2.36 9.02
C LEU A 21 -0.02 -1.15 9.32
N ILE A 22 -0.56 0.08 9.38
CA ILE A 22 0.23 1.26 9.76
C ILE A 22 0.95 1.02 11.10
N GLY A 23 2.25 1.26 11.12
CA GLY A 23 3.16 1.00 12.24
C GLY A 23 3.67 -0.44 12.34
N LYS A 24 3.24 -1.33 11.45
CA LYS A 24 3.68 -2.75 11.39
C LYS A 24 4.53 -2.99 10.14
N ARG A 25 5.33 -4.06 10.17
CA ARG A 25 6.02 -4.54 8.98
C ARG A 25 5.08 -5.35 8.11
N ALA A 26 5.26 -5.26 6.80
CA ALA A 26 4.54 -6.04 5.82
C ALA A 26 5.43 -6.33 4.61
N VAL A 27 5.07 -7.38 3.88
CA VAL A 27 5.56 -7.64 2.53
C VAL A 27 4.39 -7.40 1.57
N LEU A 28 4.62 -6.53 0.61
CA LEU A 28 3.71 -6.28 -0.51
C LEU A 28 4.31 -6.92 -1.74
N ASP A 29 3.60 -7.83 -2.36
CA ASP A 29 3.98 -8.29 -3.68
C ASP A 29 3.29 -7.43 -4.71
N THR A 30 4.09 -6.94 -5.64
CA THR A 30 3.60 -6.14 -6.74
C THR A 30 3.82 -6.89 -8.04
N VAL A 31 3.19 -6.42 -9.11
CA VAL A 31 3.43 -6.97 -10.46
C VAL A 31 4.89 -6.83 -10.94
N ARG A 32 5.75 -6.10 -10.21
CA ARG A 32 7.18 -5.89 -10.51
C ARG A 32 8.12 -6.52 -9.47
N GLY A 33 7.59 -7.36 -8.59
CA GLY A 33 8.31 -7.97 -7.47
C GLY A 33 7.91 -7.39 -6.11
N SER A 34 8.50 -7.92 -5.05
CA SER A 34 8.06 -7.62 -3.68
C SER A 34 8.80 -6.43 -3.06
N VAL A 35 8.06 -5.65 -2.28
CA VAL A 35 8.57 -4.56 -1.42
C VAL A 35 8.24 -4.92 0.02
N SER A 36 9.22 -4.87 0.91
CA SER A 36 9.03 -5.14 2.33
C SER A 36 9.52 -3.96 3.17
N GLY A 37 8.88 -3.76 4.32
CA GLY A 37 9.25 -2.72 5.27
C GLY A 37 8.10 -2.33 6.19
N MET A 38 8.28 -1.23 6.91
CA MET A 38 7.26 -0.66 7.78
C MET A 38 6.23 0.11 6.97
N VAL A 39 4.94 -0.17 7.16
CA VAL A 39 3.86 0.65 6.63
C VAL A 39 3.80 1.93 7.46
N VAL A 40 4.11 3.08 6.86
CA VAL A 40 4.14 4.37 7.58
C VAL A 40 2.93 5.25 7.28
N ASP A 41 2.27 5.08 6.14
CA ASP A 41 1.03 5.76 5.77
C ASP A 41 0.28 4.97 4.67
N ALA A 42 -1.00 5.27 4.48
CA ALA A 42 -1.80 4.75 3.38
C ALA A 42 -2.79 5.80 2.89
N LYS A 43 -2.87 5.96 1.57
CA LYS A 43 -3.85 6.77 0.83
C LYS A 43 -4.72 5.86 -0.04
N PRO A 44 -5.86 6.35 -0.55
CA PRO A 44 -6.78 5.53 -1.35
C PRO A 44 -6.17 4.92 -2.62
N ASP A 45 -5.08 5.49 -3.13
CA ASP A 45 -4.40 5.09 -4.37
C ASP A 45 -3.01 4.46 -4.14
N HIS A 46 -2.38 4.67 -2.99
CA HIS A 46 -1.06 4.12 -2.68
C HIS A 46 -0.81 3.87 -1.19
N VAL A 47 0.15 3.00 -0.89
CA VAL A 47 0.70 2.75 0.45
C VAL A 47 2.15 3.23 0.52
N VAL A 48 2.54 3.74 1.68
CA VAL A 48 3.91 4.21 1.93
C VAL A 48 4.64 3.18 2.79
N ILE A 49 5.70 2.60 2.24
CA ILE A 49 6.58 1.65 2.92
C ILE A 49 7.94 2.31 3.17
N LYS A 50 8.42 2.23 4.41
CA LYS A 50 9.78 2.64 4.79
C LYS A 50 10.63 1.41 5.11
N GLU A 51 11.78 1.31 4.46
CA GLU A 51 12.79 0.27 4.75
C GLU A 51 14.16 0.95 4.81
N ARG A 52 14.78 0.90 5.98
CA ARG A 52 16.02 1.65 6.30
C ARG A 52 15.84 3.15 5.97
N ASP A 53 16.68 3.68 5.07
CA ASP A 53 16.68 5.07 4.64
C ASP A 53 15.85 5.33 3.38
N SER A 54 15.24 4.29 2.81
CA SER A 54 14.42 4.37 1.60
C SER A 54 12.94 4.41 1.93
N THR A 55 12.20 5.22 1.17
CA THR A 55 10.73 5.31 1.23
C THR A 55 10.14 4.99 -0.14
N PHE A 56 9.17 4.10 -0.16
CA PHE A 56 8.50 3.63 -1.37
C PHE A 56 7.02 4.03 -1.33
N PHE A 57 6.52 4.55 -2.44
CA PHE A 57 5.10 4.82 -2.65
C PHE A 57 4.58 3.79 -3.64
N VAL A 58 3.86 2.79 -3.13
CA VAL A 58 3.41 1.64 -3.92
C VAL A 58 1.94 1.83 -4.26
N ARG A 59 1.61 1.90 -5.55
CA ARG A 59 0.23 1.97 -6.03
C ARG A 59 -0.56 0.74 -5.61
N LEU A 60 -1.75 0.92 -5.05
CA LEU A 60 -2.58 -0.20 -4.57
C LEU A 60 -3.03 -1.12 -5.70
N CYS A 61 -3.33 -0.59 -6.88
CA CYS A 61 -3.75 -1.38 -8.04
C CYS A 61 -2.63 -2.23 -8.65
N GLU A 62 -1.37 -2.06 -8.20
CA GLU A 62 -0.25 -2.92 -8.60
C GLU A 62 0.05 -4.01 -7.56
N VAL A 63 -0.67 -4.01 -6.41
CA VAL A 63 -0.47 -4.97 -5.33
C VAL A 63 -1.23 -6.27 -5.66
N VAL A 64 -0.50 -7.37 -5.68
CA VAL A 64 -1.02 -8.72 -5.95
C VAL A 64 -1.43 -9.39 -4.63
N TRP A 65 -0.58 -9.31 -3.60
CA TRP A 65 -0.89 -9.82 -2.26
C TRP A 65 -0.19 -9.02 -1.16
N ILE A 66 -0.72 -9.14 0.06
CA ILE A 66 -0.22 -8.48 1.26
C ILE A 66 0.01 -9.54 2.33
N MET A 67 1.24 -9.63 2.84
CA MET A 67 1.58 -10.48 3.98
C MET A 67 1.97 -9.60 5.18
N PRO A 68 1.19 -9.62 6.28
CA PRO A 68 1.61 -9.01 7.54
C PRO A 68 2.83 -9.74 8.09
N ASP A 69 3.93 -9.02 8.31
CA ASP A 69 5.13 -9.58 8.94
C ASP A 69 4.95 -9.50 10.46
N THR A 70 4.63 -10.63 11.08
CA THR A 70 4.37 -10.73 12.52
C THR A 70 5.64 -10.80 13.35
N GLY A 71 6.84 -10.81 12.73
CA GLY A 71 8.12 -10.91 13.43
C GLY A 71 8.29 -12.18 14.26
N LYS A 72 7.51 -13.23 13.97
CA LYS A 72 7.46 -14.47 14.77
C LYS A 72 8.37 -15.61 14.27
N TYR A 73 9.34 -15.32 13.42
CA TYR A 73 10.30 -16.32 12.94
C TYR A 73 11.72 -15.75 12.97
#